data_AF-A0A5N6QKQ2-F1
#
_entry.id   AF-A0A5N6QKQ2-F1
#
_cell.length_a   1.000
_cell.length_b   1.000
_cell.length_c   1.000
_cell.angle_alpha   90.00
_cell.angle_beta   90.00
_cell.angle_gamma   90.00
#
_symmetry.space_group_name_H-M   'P 1'
#
loop_
_entity.id
_entity.type
_entity.pdbx_description
1 polymer ?
#
loop_
_entity_poly.entity_id
_entity_poly.type
_entity_poly.pdbx_seq_one_letter_code
_entity_poly.pdbx_strand_id
1 'polypeptide(L)'
;MEYLCLLYCGHVKLIQGYFLLLHLIDFEVVVYEGIIREKPSSKEEAREFIKGYSGGQAAVVGSVLVTNLKTGKRKGGWDRAEVYFYKIPDEAIDSLIHEGITLNVAGGLMLEHPMTLPFVEAVVGTTDTVMGLPIALTEKFIREAL
;
A
#
# COMPACT_ATOMS: atom_id res chain seq x y z
N MET A 1 6.24 -16.09 19.47
CA MET A 1 5.65 -16.18 18.11
C MET A 1 6.03 -14.93 17.37
N GLU A 2 7.19 -14.99 16.71
CA GLU A 2 7.97 -13.86 16.19
C GLU A 2 8.04 -13.84 14.65
N TYR A 3 7.13 -14.51 13.94
CA TYR A 3 7.31 -14.79 12.51
C TYR A 3 6.33 -14.07 11.56
N LEU A 4 5.60 -13.06 12.04
CA LEU A 4 4.76 -12.21 11.16
C LEU A 4 5.13 -10.73 11.22
N CYS A 5 6.28 -10.38 11.80
CA CYS A 5 6.72 -9.00 12.03
C CYS A 5 7.61 -8.42 10.90
N LEU A 6 7.92 -9.20 9.86
CA LEU A 6 8.90 -8.82 8.81
C LEU A 6 8.29 -8.23 7.52
N LEU A 7 6.96 -8.08 7.43
CA LEU A 7 6.30 -7.40 6.31
C LEU A 7 5.77 -5.99 6.65
N TYR A 8 5.85 -5.59 7.93
CA TYR A 8 5.33 -4.33 8.43
C TYR A 8 6.44 -3.28 8.48
N CYS A 9 6.29 -2.17 7.75
CA CYS A 9 7.19 -1.03 7.85
C CYS A 9 6.92 -0.29 9.19
N GLY A 10 7.47 -0.80 10.29
CA GLY A 10 7.34 -0.17 11.60
C GLY A 10 8.13 1.14 11.68
N HIS A 11 7.52 2.26 11.30
CA HIS A 11 8.12 3.57 11.52
C HIS A 11 7.78 4.10 12.92
N VAL A 12 8.81 4.21 13.77
CA VAL A 12 8.71 4.93 15.05
C VAL A 12 9.03 6.40 14.80
N LYS A 13 8.02 7.27 14.84
CA LYS A 13 8.22 8.73 14.73
C LYS A 13 8.04 9.39 16.10
N LEU A 14 9.11 9.97 16.63
CA LEU A 14 9.08 10.82 17.81
C LEU A 14 8.55 12.21 17.40
N ILE A 15 7.36 12.57 17.87
CA ILE A 15 6.82 13.93 17.71
C ILE A 15 7.28 14.75 18.90
N GLN A 16 8.20 15.71 18.70
CA GLN A 16 8.73 16.57 19.77
C GLN A 16 7.59 17.30 20.51
N GLY A 17 7.56 17.15 21.83
CA GLY A 17 6.59 17.80 22.73
C GLY A 17 5.74 16.82 23.56
N TYR A 18 5.58 15.59 23.08
CA TYR A 18 4.90 14.52 23.82
C TYR A 18 5.73 13.24 23.68
N PHE A 19 5.99 12.55 24.78
CA PHE A 19 6.65 11.23 24.78
C PHE A 19 5.66 10.17 24.25
N LEU A 20 5.12 10.36 23.04
CA LEU A 20 4.35 9.38 22.31
C LEU A 20 5.32 8.51 21.53
N LEU A 21 5.51 7.29 21.98
CA LEU A 21 6.06 6.24 21.13
C LEU A 21 4.89 5.71 20.29
N LEU A 22 4.68 6.32 19.12
CA LEU A 22 3.69 5.88 18.14
C LEU A 22 4.23 4.66 17.42
N HIS A 23 3.68 3.50 17.73
CA HIS A 23 3.87 2.32 16.88
C HIS A 23 2.91 2.46 15.71
N LEU A 24 3.40 2.97 14.58
CA LEU A 24 2.67 2.97 13.32
C LEU A 24 2.90 1.61 12.66
N ILE A 25 1.80 0.90 12.42
CA ILE A 25 1.80 -0.29 11.61
C ILE A 25 0.95 0.06 10.40
N ASP A 26 1.59 0.22 9.26
CA ASP A 26 0.93 0.28 7.96
C ASP A 26 0.96 -1.09 7.27
N PHE A 27 -0.12 -1.39 6.57
CA PHE A 27 -0.26 -2.57 5.73
C PHE A 27 -1.04 -2.20 4.49
N GLU A 28 -0.54 -2.63 3.35
CA GLU A 28 -1.11 -2.35 2.05
C GLU A 28 -1.33 -3.66 1.31
N VAL A 29 -2.53 -3.84 0.78
CA VAL A 29 -2.85 -4.91 -0.17
C VAL A 29 -3.63 -4.38 -1.35
N VAL A 30 -3.44 -5.04 -2.48
CA VAL A 30 -4.24 -4.82 -3.66
C VAL A 30 -5.40 -5.80 -3.68
N VAL A 31 -6.61 -5.33 -3.94
CA VAL A 31 -7.81 -6.14 -4.13
C VAL A 31 -8.23 -6.06 -5.59
N TYR A 32 -8.23 -7.20 -6.25
CA TYR A 32 -8.63 -7.33 -7.65
C TYR A 32 -9.67 -8.44 -7.78
N GLU A 33 -10.84 -8.13 -8.35
CA GLU A 33 -11.98 -9.07 -8.47
C GLU A 33 -12.35 -9.78 -7.15
N GLY A 34 -12.20 -9.08 -6.02
CA GLY A 34 -12.49 -9.62 -4.68
C GLY A 34 -11.38 -10.51 -4.10
N ILE A 35 -10.26 -10.68 -4.80
CA ILE A 35 -9.10 -11.45 -4.36
C ILE A 35 -8.03 -10.48 -3.82
N ILE A 36 -7.47 -10.81 -2.66
CA ILE A 36 -6.35 -10.09 -2.07
C ILE A 36 -5.06 -10.54 -2.76
N ARG A 37 -4.29 -9.57 -3.26
CA ARG A 37 -2.99 -9.72 -3.91
C ARG A 37 -1.94 -9.02 -3.06
N GLU A 38 -1.12 -9.82 -2.39
CA GLU A 38 0.07 -9.36 -1.67
C GLU A 38 1.25 -9.17 -2.65
N LYS A 39 2.49 -9.31 -2.18
CA LYS A 39 3.68 -9.30 -3.04
C LYS A 39 3.70 -10.59 -3.87
N PRO A 40 3.91 -10.50 -5.20
CA PRO A 40 4.01 -11.70 -6.02
C PRO A 40 5.27 -12.51 -5.63
N SER A 41 5.09 -13.83 -5.57
CA SER A 41 6.12 -14.81 -5.23
C SER A 41 7.00 -15.21 -6.43
N SER A 42 6.59 -14.85 -7.64
CA SER A 42 7.31 -15.13 -8.88
C SER A 42 7.10 -14.07 -9.96
N LYS A 43 7.96 -14.08 -10.99
CA LYS A 43 7.84 -13.18 -12.14
C LYS A 43 6.57 -13.48 -12.95
N GLU A 44 6.17 -14.75 -12.99
CA GLU A 44 4.97 -15.23 -13.65
C GLU A 44 3.71 -14.70 -12.95
N GLU A 45 3.68 -14.74 -11.62
CA GLU A 45 2.58 -14.18 -10.83
C GLU A 45 2.54 -12.66 -10.94
N ALA A 46 3.69 -11.99 -10.90
CA ALA A 46 3.76 -10.55 -11.13
C ALA A 46 3.18 -10.17 -12.51
N ARG A 47 3.48 -10.95 -13.55
CA ARG A 47 2.91 -10.77 -14.89
C ARG A 47 1.39 -10.91 -14.89
N GLU A 48 0.87 -11.96 -14.25
CA GLU A 48 -0.56 -12.22 -14.15
C GLU A 48 -1.27 -11.06 -13.46
N PHE A 49 -0.69 -10.56 -12.37
CA PHE A 49 -1.25 -9.44 -11.63
C PHE A 49 -1.36 -8.19 -12.50
N ILE A 50 -0.23 -7.76 -13.12
CA ILE A 50 -0.16 -6.55 -13.93
C ILE A 50 -1.04 -6.66 -15.18
N LYS A 51 -1.08 -7.84 -15.83
CA LYS A 51 -2.00 -8.08 -16.95
C LYS A 51 -3.46 -7.97 -16.53
N GLY A 52 -3.82 -8.44 -15.34
CA GLY A 52 -5.18 -8.32 -14.82
C GLY A 52 -5.63 -6.87 -14.65
N TYR A 53 -4.73 -5.96 -14.29
CA TYR A 53 -5.09 -4.54 -14.14
C TYR A 53 -5.24 -3.79 -15.47
N SER A 54 -4.66 -4.31 -16.55
CA SER A 54 -4.58 -3.64 -17.84
C SER A 54 -5.97 -3.36 -18.43
N GLY A 55 -6.34 -2.09 -18.55
CA GLY A 55 -7.67 -1.67 -19.02
C GLY A 55 -8.80 -1.88 -18.00
N GLY A 56 -8.46 -2.15 -16.74
CA GLY A 56 -9.42 -2.35 -15.65
C GLY A 56 -9.08 -1.48 -14.44
N GLN A 57 -9.42 -1.97 -13.26
CA GLN A 57 -9.15 -1.30 -12.00
C GLN A 57 -8.62 -2.24 -10.93
N ALA A 58 -7.91 -1.67 -9.97
CA ALA A 58 -7.49 -2.35 -8.75
C ALA A 58 -7.83 -1.46 -7.55
N ALA A 59 -8.25 -2.06 -6.44
CA ALA A 59 -8.42 -1.34 -5.19
C ALA A 59 -7.18 -1.53 -4.31
N VAL A 60 -6.74 -0.48 -3.63
CA VAL A 60 -5.68 -0.53 -2.63
C VAL A 60 -6.31 -0.29 -1.27
N VAL A 61 -6.02 -1.15 -0.31
CA VAL A 61 -6.47 -1.00 1.07
C VAL A 61 -5.26 -0.75 1.95
N GLY A 62 -5.17 0.46 2.49
CA GLY A 62 -4.15 0.87 3.46
C GLY A 62 -4.73 0.83 4.87
N SER A 63 -4.04 0.23 5.82
CA SER A 63 -4.43 0.25 7.23
C SER A 63 -3.43 1.00 8.09
N VAL A 64 -3.90 1.54 9.22
CA VAL A 64 -3.04 2.19 10.21
C VAL A 64 -3.48 1.80 11.61
N LEU A 65 -2.51 1.47 12.45
CA LEU A 65 -2.68 1.37 13.90
C LEU A 65 -1.80 2.42 14.58
N VAL A 66 -2.40 3.17 15.50
CA VAL A 66 -1.75 4.12 16.39
C VAL A 66 -1.86 3.61 17.82
N THR A 67 -0.71 3.52 18.51
CA THR A 67 -0.66 3.20 19.94
C THR A 67 0.03 4.31 20.71
N ASN A 68 -0.62 4.83 21.75
CA ASN A 68 0.00 5.67 22.76
C ASN A 68 0.61 4.77 23.83
N LEU A 69 1.94 4.64 23.86
CA LEU A 69 2.60 3.74 24.79
C LEU A 69 2.64 4.22 26.25
N LYS A 70 2.32 5.49 26.51
CA LYS A 70 2.18 6.00 27.88
C LYS A 70 0.85 5.59 28.51
N THR A 71 -0.23 5.69 27.73
CA THR A 71 -1.60 5.43 28.23
C THR A 71 -2.10 4.04 27.87
N GLY A 72 -1.46 3.35 26.94
CA GLY A 72 -1.92 2.10 26.34
C GLY A 72 -3.07 2.28 25.35
N LYS A 73 -3.51 3.51 25.07
CA LYS A 73 -4.64 3.80 24.17
C LYS A 73 -4.29 3.45 22.73
N ARG A 74 -5.19 2.73 22.07
CA ARG A 74 -5.02 2.26 20.68
C ARG A 74 -6.14 2.76 19.80
N LYS A 75 -5.80 3.16 18.58
CA LYS A 75 -6.73 3.59 17.53
C LYS A 75 -6.29 3.00 16.21
N GLY A 76 -7.16 2.26 15.54
CA GLY A 76 -6.84 1.62 14.28
C GLY A 76 -8.02 1.60 13.33
N GLY A 77 -7.71 1.48 12.05
CA GLY A 77 -8.67 1.54 10.95
C GLY A 77 -7.97 1.39 9.61
N TRP A 78 -8.74 1.53 8.54
CA TRP A 78 -8.26 1.40 7.18
C TRP A 78 -8.94 2.42 6.27
N ASP A 79 -8.29 2.70 5.16
CA ASP A 79 -8.82 3.48 4.05
C ASP A 79 -8.66 2.68 2.75
N ARG A 80 -9.45 3.04 1.74
CA ARG A 80 -9.45 2.37 0.44
C ARG A 80 -9.40 3.39 -0.67
N ALA A 81 -8.51 3.13 -1.62
CA ALA A 81 -8.44 3.84 -2.89
C ALA A 81 -8.64 2.87 -4.05
N GLU A 82 -9.06 3.39 -5.19
CA GLU A 82 -9.20 2.64 -6.43
C GLU A 82 -8.35 3.31 -7.52
N VAL A 83 -7.63 2.49 -8.26
CA VAL A 83 -6.78 2.90 -9.37
C VAL A 83 -7.33 2.30 -10.64
N TYR A 84 -7.57 3.17 -11.63
CA TYR A 84 -8.01 2.80 -12.96
C TYR A 84 -6.85 2.91 -13.92
N PHE A 85 -6.72 1.92 -14.81
CA PHE A 85 -5.61 1.86 -15.74
C PHE A 85 -6.11 1.87 -17.18
N TYR A 86 -5.43 2.63 -18.03
CA TYR A 86 -5.44 2.38 -19.46
C TYR A 86 -4.86 0.99 -19.76
N LYS A 87 -4.96 0.57 -21.02
CA LYS A 87 -4.30 -0.65 -21.47
C LYS A 87 -2.78 -0.51 -21.32
N ILE A 88 -2.20 -1.34 -20.45
CA ILE A 88 -0.76 -1.48 -20.26
C ILE A 88 -0.23 -2.42 -21.36
N PRO A 89 0.72 -1.97 -22.20
CA PRO A 89 1.29 -2.78 -23.27
C PRO A 89 2.20 -3.88 -22.72
N ASP A 90 2.27 -5.02 -23.42
CA ASP A 90 3.05 -6.19 -22.97
C ASP A 90 4.53 -5.85 -22.80
N GLU A 91 5.08 -4.94 -23.62
CA GLU A 91 6.47 -4.48 -23.52
C GLU A 91 6.75 -3.71 -22.21
N ALA A 92 5.79 -2.93 -21.71
CA ALA A 92 5.91 -2.26 -20.42
C ALA A 92 5.85 -3.26 -19.27
N ILE A 93 4.97 -4.26 -19.37
CA ILE A 93 4.87 -5.35 -18.39
C ILE A 93 6.18 -6.14 -18.32
N ASP A 94 6.74 -6.50 -19.47
CA ASP A 94 8.02 -7.21 -19.57
C ASP A 94 9.16 -6.43 -18.92
N SER A 95 9.20 -5.12 -19.18
CA SER A 95 10.22 -4.22 -18.65
C SER A 95 10.12 -4.11 -17.12
N LEU A 96 8.90 -3.94 -16.58
CA LEU A 96 8.65 -3.92 -15.14
C LEU A 96 9.10 -5.21 -14.45
N ILE A 97 8.75 -6.37 -15.03
CA ILE A 97 9.14 -7.69 -14.49
C ILE A 97 10.66 -7.89 -14.56
N HIS A 98 11.30 -7.42 -15.64
CA HIS A 98 12.75 -7.51 -15.79
C HIS A 98 13.46 -6.69 -14.72
N GLU A 99 12.99 -5.47 -14.45
CA GLU A 99 13.54 -4.59 -13.41
C GLU A 99 13.45 -5.20 -12.01
N GLY A 100 12.48 -6.09 -11.78
CA GLY A 100 12.37 -6.88 -10.55
C GLY A 100 11.75 -6.12 -9.36
N ILE A 101 11.44 -4.83 -9.54
CA ILE A 101 10.73 -4.02 -8.54
C ILE A 101 9.34 -4.59 -8.23
N THR A 102 8.72 -5.28 -9.19
CA THR A 102 7.40 -5.90 -9.08
C THR A 102 7.31 -6.94 -7.97
N LEU A 103 8.42 -7.58 -7.57
CA LEU A 103 8.42 -8.59 -6.50
C LEU A 103 8.40 -7.98 -5.10
N ASN A 104 8.67 -6.68 -4.97
CA ASN A 104 8.80 -6.00 -3.69
C ASN A 104 7.56 -5.21 -3.27
N VAL A 105 6.57 -5.10 -4.15
CA VAL A 105 5.38 -4.26 -4.00
C VAL A 105 4.10 -5.09 -3.99
N ALA A 106 3.13 -4.71 -3.17
CA ALA A 106 1.84 -5.39 -3.13
C ALA A 106 1.13 -5.26 -4.47
N GLY A 107 0.48 -6.33 -4.93
CA GLY A 107 -0.14 -6.40 -6.24
C GLY A 107 0.82 -6.34 -7.42
N GLY A 108 2.13 -6.25 -7.21
CA GLY A 108 3.13 -6.33 -8.28
C GLY A 108 3.30 -5.07 -9.12
N LEU A 109 2.68 -3.95 -8.76
CA LEU A 109 2.71 -2.73 -9.55
C LEU A 109 2.85 -1.48 -8.66
N MET A 110 3.82 -0.63 -8.98
CA MET A 110 4.05 0.64 -8.29
C MET A 110 3.50 1.79 -9.14
N LEU A 111 2.62 2.62 -8.58
CA LEU A 111 1.86 3.64 -9.31
C LEU A 111 2.76 4.75 -9.85
N GLU A 112 3.70 5.20 -9.02
CA GLU A 112 4.65 6.27 -9.27
C GLU A 112 5.81 5.84 -10.18
N HIS A 113 5.87 4.56 -10.54
CA HIS A 113 6.92 4.06 -11.42
C HIS A 113 6.81 4.70 -12.81
N PRO A 114 7.90 5.20 -13.44
CA PRO A 114 7.84 5.85 -14.75
C PRO A 114 7.23 5.00 -15.87
N MET A 115 7.33 3.67 -15.77
CA MET A 115 6.71 2.75 -16.73
C MET A 115 5.25 2.40 -16.43
N THR A 116 4.76 2.71 -15.22
CA THR A 116 3.35 2.50 -14.83
C THR A 116 2.55 3.78 -14.96
N LEU A 117 3.13 4.89 -14.49
CA LEU A 117 2.48 6.20 -14.39
C LEU A 117 1.77 6.67 -15.67
N PRO A 118 2.32 6.47 -16.89
CA PRO A 118 1.63 6.85 -18.13
C PRO A 118 0.32 6.09 -18.39
N PHE A 119 0.13 4.94 -17.74
CA PHE A 119 -1.04 4.09 -17.90
C PHE A 119 -2.06 4.25 -16.78
N VAL A 120 -1.84 5.15 -15.83
CA VAL A 120 -2.82 5.48 -14.78
C VAL A 120 -3.85 6.43 -15.37
N GLU A 121 -5.10 5.97 -15.46
CA GLU A 121 -6.22 6.77 -15.96
C GLU A 121 -6.77 7.69 -14.87
N ALA A 122 -7.07 7.12 -13.70
CA ALA A 122 -7.65 7.86 -12.59
C ALA A 122 -7.34 7.18 -11.26
N VAL A 123 -7.36 7.98 -10.18
CA VAL A 123 -7.34 7.49 -8.80
C VAL A 123 -8.57 8.05 -8.10
N VAL A 124 -9.36 7.16 -7.49
CA VAL A 124 -10.52 7.50 -6.65
C VAL A 124 -10.17 7.17 -5.21
N GLY A 125 -10.21 8.16 -4.33
CA GLY A 125 -9.66 8.07 -2.97
C GLY A 125 -8.43 8.96 -2.84
N THR A 126 -7.54 8.65 -1.89
CA THR A 126 -6.32 9.44 -1.68
C THR A 126 -5.08 8.73 -2.20
N THR A 127 -4.15 9.49 -2.78
CA THR A 127 -2.90 8.94 -3.32
C THR A 127 -2.01 8.38 -2.20
N ASP A 128 -2.05 8.97 -1.00
CA ASP A 128 -1.34 8.47 0.18
C ASP A 128 -1.84 7.09 0.63
N THR A 129 -3.13 6.80 0.46
CA THR A 129 -3.67 5.45 0.68
C THR A 129 -3.13 4.45 -0.34
N VAL A 130 -3.02 4.86 -1.62
CA VAL A 130 -2.39 4.03 -2.66
C VAL A 130 -0.90 3.82 -2.40
N MET A 131 -0.22 4.80 -1.81
CA MET A 131 1.20 4.72 -1.45
C MET A 131 1.45 4.05 -0.08
N GLY A 132 0.41 3.45 0.51
CA GLY A 132 0.54 2.60 1.70
C GLY A 132 0.29 3.27 3.05
N LEU A 133 0.14 4.60 3.14
CA LEU A 133 -0.14 5.29 4.41
C LEU A 133 -1.29 6.30 4.29
N PRO A 134 -2.50 5.98 4.78
CA PRO A 134 -3.62 6.93 4.82
C PRO A 134 -3.35 8.08 5.80
N ILE A 135 -2.81 9.20 5.31
CA ILE A 135 -2.31 10.32 6.13
C ILE A 135 -3.44 10.94 6.95
N ALA A 136 -4.58 11.24 6.32
CA ALA A 136 -5.71 11.87 7.00
C ALA A 136 -6.26 11.00 8.15
N LEU A 137 -6.35 9.68 7.91
CA LEU A 137 -6.76 8.70 8.93
C LEU A 137 -5.72 8.58 10.04
N THR A 138 -4.43 8.57 9.68
CA THR A 138 -3.30 8.53 10.60
C THR A 138 -3.31 9.76 11.53
N GLU A 139 -3.47 10.96 10.98
CA GLU A 139 -3.55 12.20 11.75
C GLU A 139 -4.74 12.21 12.71
N LYS A 140 -5.90 11.74 12.24
CA LYS A 140 -7.09 11.58 13.09
C LYS A 140 -6.81 10.66 14.27
N PHE A 141 -6.22 9.49 14.03
CA PHE A 141 -5.92 8.53 15.10
C PHE A 141 -4.82 8.99 16.04
N ILE A 142 -3.83 9.76 15.57
CA ILE A 142 -2.88 10.43 16.44
C ILE A 142 -3.62 11.33 17.43
N ARG A 143 -4.46 12.24 16.93
CA ARG A 143 -5.24 13.17 17.78
C ARG A 143 -6.15 12.44 18.76
N GLU A 144 -6.80 11.37 18.30
CA GLU A 144 -7.67 10.56 19.14
C GLU A 144 -6.94 9.71 20.16
N ALA A 145 -5.64 9.41 19.98
CA ALA A 145 -4.85 8.57 20.88
C ALA A 145 -4.00 9.36 21.88
N LEU A 146 -3.84 10.68 21.68
CA LEU A 146 -3.47 11.61 22.74
C LEU A 146 -4.42 11.47 23.94
#